data_AF-A0A4P9W0Y9-F1
#
_entry.id   AF-A0A4P9W0Y9-F1
#
_cell.length_a   1.000
_cell.length_b   1.000
_cell.length_c   1.000
_cell.angle_alpha   90.00
_cell.angle_beta   90.00
_cell.angle_gamma   90.00
#
_symmetry.space_group_name_H-M   'P 1'
#
loop_
_entity.id
_entity.type
_entity.pdbx_description
1 polymer ?
#
loop_
_entity_poly.entity_id
_entity_poly.type
_entity_poly.pdbx_seq_one_letter_code
_entity_poly.pdbx_strand_id
1 'polypeptide(L)'
;MASNADVAAQTGALLQLIHSRWLVQSLHADTVVESECQKFSLSAKGLLLYKDTVPSLRDVLLCEEGPLCRTLWNHLPKVVKTGSSKVTAMEHAFPEASTTKNAFDIITKDKERSELFYAAMSSYTTMEAERVLQVVNFSAYKTVADIGGCLSYLVCLIAQRYVMDLKEVVESSPLPEKFGVADRVEKVPGDSSPERVCALPMFLS
;
A
#
# COMPACT_ATOMS: atom_id res chain seq x y z
N MET A 1 2.07 -22.68 -17.03
CA MET A 1 2.81 -21.92 -18.06
C MET A 1 1.81 -21.40 -19.06
N ALA A 2 1.84 -20.11 -19.36
CA ALA A 2 0.93 -19.47 -20.32
C ALA A 2 1.69 -19.13 -21.61
N SER A 3 1.03 -19.25 -22.76
CA SER A 3 1.56 -18.75 -24.03
C SER A 3 1.33 -17.24 -24.17
N ASN A 4 2.01 -16.60 -25.12
CA ASN A 4 1.78 -15.18 -25.44
C ASN A 4 0.32 -14.88 -25.80
N ALA A 5 -0.35 -15.79 -26.51
CA ALA A 5 -1.76 -15.66 -26.85
C ALA A 5 -2.64 -15.69 -25.60
N ASP A 6 -2.34 -16.57 -24.64
CA ASP A 6 -3.08 -16.65 -23.38
C ASP A 6 -2.91 -15.37 -22.55
N VAL A 7 -1.68 -14.86 -22.45
CA VAL A 7 -1.37 -13.62 -21.69
C VAL A 7 -2.01 -12.41 -22.35
N ALA A 8 -1.94 -12.28 -23.67
CA ALA A 8 -2.56 -11.18 -24.40
C ALA A 8 -4.08 -11.18 -24.26
N ALA A 9 -4.72 -12.35 -24.38
CA ALA A 9 -6.15 -12.50 -24.22
C ALA A 9 -6.63 -12.13 -22.81
N GLN A 10 -5.84 -12.44 -21.78
CA GLN A 10 -6.19 -12.17 -20.39
C GLN A 10 -5.92 -10.73 -19.95
N THR A 11 -4.91 -10.07 -20.52
CA THR A 11 -4.51 -8.71 -20.12
C THR A 11 -5.04 -7.62 -21.06
N GLY A 12 -5.56 -8.00 -22.24
CA GLY A 12 -5.89 -7.06 -23.31
C GLY A 12 -4.68 -6.40 -23.95
N ALA A 13 -3.46 -6.81 -23.58
CA ALA A 13 -2.24 -6.29 -24.18
C ALA A 13 -2.12 -6.77 -25.63
N LEU A 14 -1.67 -5.87 -26.51
CA LEU A 14 -1.39 -6.22 -27.89
C LEU A 14 -0.34 -7.35 -27.92
N LEU A 15 -0.66 -8.45 -28.61
CA LEU A 15 0.24 -9.57 -28.85
C LEU A 15 1.63 -9.11 -29.33
N GLN A 16 1.69 -8.05 -30.15
CA GLN A 16 2.93 -7.45 -30.63
C GLN A 16 3.78 -6.80 -29.53
N LEU A 17 3.17 -6.22 -28.48
CA LEU A 17 3.87 -5.65 -27.34
C LEU A 17 4.46 -6.75 -26.45
N ILE A 18 3.73 -7.86 -26.26
CA ILE A 18 4.22 -9.04 -25.52
C ILE A 18 5.32 -9.76 -26.32
N HIS A 19 5.15 -9.90 -27.64
CA HIS A 19 6.16 -10.48 -28.54
C HIS A 19 7.39 -9.60 -28.71
N SER A 20 7.28 -8.29 -28.41
CA SER A 20 8.44 -7.43 -28.46
C SER A 20 9.42 -7.91 -27.39
N ARG A 21 10.54 -8.49 -27.86
CA ARG A 21 11.67 -8.92 -27.03
C ARG A 21 12.07 -7.82 -26.04
N TRP A 22 11.82 -6.55 -26.39
CA TRP A 22 11.98 -5.37 -25.57
C TRP A 22 11.11 -5.32 -24.32
N LEU A 23 9.84 -5.74 -24.32
CA LEU A 23 9.00 -5.68 -23.09
C LEU A 23 9.43 -6.75 -22.09
N VAL A 24 9.72 -7.97 -22.57
CA VAL A 24 10.22 -9.09 -21.76
C VAL A 24 11.68 -8.84 -21.30
N GLN A 25 12.53 -8.25 -22.16
CA GLN A 25 13.90 -7.86 -21.80
C GLN A 25 13.97 -6.52 -21.04
N SER A 26 12.95 -5.66 -21.06
CA SER A 26 12.90 -4.50 -20.15
C SER A 26 12.28 -4.87 -18.81
N LEU A 27 11.47 -5.94 -18.76
CA LEU A 27 11.18 -6.72 -17.55
C LEU A 27 12.38 -7.56 -17.06
N HIS A 28 13.62 -7.25 -17.47
CA HIS A 28 14.91 -7.76 -16.96
C HIS A 28 15.16 -7.54 -15.44
N ALA A 29 14.10 -7.45 -14.63
CA ALA A 29 14.14 -7.54 -13.18
C ALA A 29 13.98 -8.99 -12.69
N ASP A 30 14.39 -10.00 -13.48
CA ASP A 30 14.31 -11.42 -13.11
C ASP A 30 12.90 -11.88 -12.70
N THR A 31 11.80 -11.21 -13.09
CA THR A 31 10.45 -11.53 -12.58
C THR A 31 9.73 -12.62 -13.38
N VAL A 32 10.03 -12.74 -14.67
CA VAL A 32 9.41 -13.73 -15.57
C VAL A 32 10.50 -14.54 -16.27
N VAL A 33 10.30 -15.85 -16.37
CA VAL A 33 11.17 -16.78 -17.08
C VAL A 33 10.48 -17.24 -18.35
N GLU A 34 11.14 -17.01 -19.48
CA GLU A 34 10.73 -17.53 -20.79
C GLU A 34 11.41 -18.87 -21.06
N SER A 35 10.61 -19.87 -21.44
CA SER A 35 11.10 -21.17 -21.92
C SER A 35 11.44 -21.14 -23.41
N GLU A 36 12.19 -22.14 -23.89
CA GLU A 36 12.55 -22.30 -25.31
C GLU A 36 11.35 -22.33 -26.27
N CYS A 37 10.14 -22.64 -25.78
CA CYS A 37 8.91 -22.67 -26.56
C CYS A 37 8.08 -21.38 -26.48
N GLN A 38 8.67 -20.22 -26.11
CA GLN A 38 7.96 -18.94 -25.92
C GLN A 38 6.79 -19.03 -24.92
N LYS A 39 6.95 -19.88 -23.90
CA LYS A 39 6.02 -19.96 -22.76
C LYS A 39 6.63 -19.27 -21.56
N PHE A 40 5.79 -18.60 -20.79
CA PHE A 40 6.20 -17.79 -19.65
C PHE A 40 5.78 -18.44 -18.33
N SER A 41 6.63 -18.25 -17.32
CA SER A 41 6.39 -18.62 -15.93
C SER A 41 6.93 -17.54 -15.00
N LEU A 42 6.37 -17.44 -13.80
CA LEU A 42 6.90 -16.54 -12.78
C LEU A 42 8.19 -17.12 -12.21
N SER A 43 9.19 -16.25 -11.99
CA SER A 43 10.35 -16.58 -11.17
C SER A 43 9.99 -16.46 -9.68
N ALA A 44 10.96 -16.76 -8.79
CA ALA A 44 10.83 -16.46 -7.37
C ALA A 44 10.53 -14.98 -7.08
N LYS A 45 11.11 -14.04 -7.84
CA LYS A 45 10.82 -12.59 -7.70
C LYS A 45 9.45 -12.25 -8.30
N GLY A 46 9.07 -12.88 -9.41
CA GLY A 46 7.75 -12.70 -10.01
C GLY A 46 6.61 -13.18 -9.11
N LEU A 47 6.85 -14.20 -8.29
CA LEU A 47 5.89 -14.65 -7.28
C LEU A 47 5.56 -13.54 -6.28
N LEU A 48 6.50 -12.65 -5.95
CA LEU A 48 6.21 -11.50 -5.08
C LEU A 48 5.19 -10.54 -5.70
N LEU A 49 4.99 -10.55 -7.01
CA LEU A 49 3.98 -9.71 -7.69
C LEU A 49 2.63 -10.43 -7.82
N TYR A 50 2.51 -11.66 -7.33
CA TYR A 50 1.28 -12.41 -7.37
C TYR A 50 0.37 -12.00 -6.22
N LYS A 51 -0.86 -11.59 -6.54
CA LYS A 51 -1.82 -11.04 -5.58
C LYS A 51 -2.11 -11.94 -4.36
N ASP A 52 -2.00 -13.25 -4.51
CA ASP A 52 -2.37 -14.22 -3.47
C ASP A 52 -1.15 -14.76 -2.70
N THR A 53 0.02 -14.10 -2.82
CA THR A 53 1.19 -14.39 -1.98
C THR A 53 1.25 -13.48 -0.76
N VAL A 54 1.84 -13.97 0.32
CA VAL A 54 2.08 -13.19 1.54
C VAL A 54 3.57 -13.33 1.91
N PRO A 55 4.35 -12.23 1.91
CA PRO A 55 3.97 -10.88 1.47
C PRO A 55 3.83 -10.78 -0.06
N SER A 56 2.95 -9.91 -0.53
CA SER A 56 2.83 -9.50 -1.94
C SER A 56 3.34 -8.06 -2.10
N LEU A 57 4.11 -7.81 -3.14
CA LEU A 57 4.61 -6.50 -3.59
C LEU A 57 3.75 -5.92 -4.72
N ARG A 58 2.69 -6.63 -5.15
CA ARG A 58 1.85 -6.20 -6.28
C ARG A 58 1.30 -4.79 -6.05
N ASP A 59 0.66 -4.58 -4.91
CA ASP A 59 -0.07 -3.34 -4.65
C ASP A 59 0.89 -2.18 -4.35
N VAL A 60 2.07 -2.48 -3.77
CA VAL A 60 3.19 -1.54 -3.68
C VAL A 60 3.61 -1.08 -5.07
N LEU A 61 3.90 -2.00 -5.98
CA LEU A 61 4.32 -1.67 -7.34
C LEU A 61 3.25 -0.84 -8.07
N LEU A 62 1.98 -1.24 -7.97
CA LEU A 62 0.88 -0.50 -8.59
C LEU A 62 0.69 0.89 -7.99
N CYS A 63 0.93 1.07 -6.69
CA CYS A 63 0.86 2.38 -6.04
C CYS A 63 2.02 3.28 -6.48
N GLU A 64 3.26 2.76 -6.47
CA GLU A 64 4.48 3.53 -6.76
C GLU A 64 4.67 3.83 -8.25
N GLU A 65 4.32 2.90 -9.13
CA GLU A 65 4.39 3.08 -10.59
C GLU A 65 3.06 3.54 -11.20
N GLY A 66 2.04 3.68 -10.36
CA GLY A 66 0.71 4.10 -10.76
C GLY A 66 0.65 5.55 -11.26
N PRO A 67 -0.47 5.94 -11.89
CA PRO A 67 -0.63 7.28 -12.46
C PRO A 67 -0.39 8.41 -11.45
N LEU A 68 -0.78 8.22 -10.18
CA LEU A 68 -0.57 9.19 -9.11
C LEU A 68 0.92 9.48 -8.90
N CYS A 69 1.70 8.48 -8.51
CA CYS A 69 3.12 8.64 -8.22
C CYS A 69 3.89 9.09 -9.45
N ARG A 70 3.63 8.52 -10.64
CA ARG A 70 4.27 8.95 -11.89
C ARG A 70 4.03 10.44 -12.17
N THR A 71 2.80 10.93 -11.98
CA THR A 71 2.49 12.35 -12.19
C THR A 71 3.23 13.23 -11.19
N LEU A 72 3.32 12.82 -9.92
CA LEU A 72 4.07 13.56 -8.91
C LEU A 72 5.57 13.61 -9.20
N TRP A 73 6.15 12.51 -9.66
CA TRP A 73 7.58 12.43 -10.02
C TRP A 73 7.95 13.40 -11.15
N ASN A 74 7.03 13.71 -12.08
CA ASN A 74 7.27 14.73 -13.11
C ASN A 74 7.50 16.14 -12.53
N HIS A 75 7.02 16.40 -11.31
CA HIS A 75 7.20 17.69 -10.64
C HIS A 75 8.42 17.72 -9.72
N LEU A 76 9.16 16.61 -9.56
CA LEU A 76 10.35 16.53 -8.71
C LEU A 76 11.38 17.64 -8.99
N PRO A 77 11.73 17.97 -10.25
CA PRO A 77 12.71 19.04 -10.51
C PRO A 77 12.28 20.40 -9.96
N LYS A 78 10.97 20.69 -9.97
CA LYS A 78 10.43 21.93 -9.41
C LYS A 78 10.49 21.91 -7.89
N VAL A 79 10.02 20.83 -7.27
CA VAL A 79 10.06 20.60 -5.81
C VAL A 79 11.47 20.78 -5.26
N VAL A 80 12.47 20.17 -5.90
CA VAL A 80 13.88 20.27 -5.50
C VAL A 80 14.40 21.71 -5.61
N LYS A 81 14.04 22.43 -6.67
CA LYS A 81 14.49 23.81 -6.89
C LYS A 81 13.86 24.81 -5.91
N THR A 82 12.60 24.61 -5.57
CA THR A 82 11.83 25.57 -4.74
C THR A 82 11.82 25.20 -3.26
N GLY A 83 12.24 23.98 -2.89
CA GLY A 83 12.07 23.44 -1.54
C GLY A 83 10.60 23.24 -1.15
N SER A 84 9.69 23.25 -2.12
CA SER A 84 8.25 23.08 -1.86
C SER A 84 7.92 21.65 -1.41
N SER A 85 6.78 21.45 -0.76
CA SER A 85 6.39 20.12 -0.25
C SER A 85 5.79 19.24 -1.35
N LYS A 86 5.59 17.94 -1.05
CA LYS A 86 4.81 17.02 -1.89
C LYS A 86 3.39 17.54 -2.15
N VAL A 87 2.79 18.27 -1.20
CA VAL A 87 1.46 18.88 -1.36
C VAL A 87 1.47 19.88 -2.51
N THR A 88 2.53 20.68 -2.65
CA THR A 88 2.68 21.58 -3.79
C THR A 88 2.80 20.81 -5.11
N ALA A 89 3.52 19.69 -5.15
CA ALA A 89 3.54 18.85 -6.36
C ALA A 89 2.15 18.31 -6.71
N MET A 90 1.38 17.91 -5.70
CA MET A 90 0.01 17.46 -5.83
C MET A 90 -0.94 18.56 -6.32
N GLU A 91 -0.84 19.79 -5.80
CA GLU A 91 -1.58 20.97 -6.28
C GLU A 91 -1.36 21.24 -7.77
N HIS A 92 -0.15 20.96 -8.27
CA HIS A 92 0.19 21.17 -9.68
C HIS A 92 -0.24 20.02 -10.57
N ALA A 93 -0.25 18.79 -10.04
CA ALA A 93 -0.64 17.58 -10.73
C ALA A 93 -2.17 17.41 -10.82
N PHE A 94 -2.89 17.90 -9.80
CA PHE A 94 -4.32 17.66 -9.62
C PHE A 94 -5.04 18.99 -9.36
N PRO A 95 -5.88 19.48 -10.29
CA PRO A 95 -6.62 20.74 -10.10
C PRO A 95 -7.47 20.76 -8.82
N GLU A 96 -8.02 19.61 -8.42
CA GLU A 96 -8.79 19.40 -7.20
C GLU A 96 -7.96 19.50 -5.91
N ALA A 97 -6.63 19.48 -6.03
CA ALA A 97 -5.70 19.61 -4.93
C ALA A 97 -5.48 21.07 -4.49
N SER A 98 -5.83 22.04 -5.33
CA SER A 98 -5.71 23.49 -5.01
C SER A 98 -6.47 23.95 -3.76
N THR A 99 -7.41 23.13 -3.26
CA THR A 99 -8.22 23.40 -2.07
C THR A 99 -7.83 22.59 -0.84
N THR A 100 -6.90 21.64 -0.97
CA THR A 100 -6.49 20.80 0.16
C THR A 100 -5.15 21.23 0.75
N LYS A 101 -5.03 21.10 2.08
CA LYS A 101 -3.77 21.27 2.81
C LYS A 101 -3.05 19.95 3.04
N ASN A 102 -3.64 18.83 2.64
CA ASN A 102 -3.22 17.48 2.99
C ASN A 102 -3.22 16.54 1.77
N ALA A 103 -2.10 15.86 1.57
CA ALA A 103 -1.94 14.79 0.58
C ALA A 103 -3.05 13.73 0.65
N PHE A 104 -3.46 13.37 1.87
CA PHE A 104 -4.44 12.31 2.09
C PHE A 104 -5.82 12.67 1.54
N ASP A 105 -6.23 13.93 1.53
CA ASP A 105 -7.53 14.34 0.98
C ASP A 105 -7.63 14.02 -0.52
N ILE A 106 -6.51 14.05 -1.24
CA ILE A 106 -6.47 13.72 -2.68
C ILE A 106 -6.53 12.21 -2.88
N ILE A 107 -5.98 11.45 -1.94
CA ILE A 107 -5.99 9.99 -1.95
C ILE A 107 -7.40 9.50 -1.61
N THR A 108 -8.04 10.05 -0.57
CA THR A 108 -9.34 9.60 -0.07
C THR A 108 -10.55 10.09 -0.88
N LYS A 109 -10.39 11.15 -1.70
CA LYS A 109 -11.43 11.61 -2.63
C LYS A 109 -11.78 10.60 -3.73
N ASP A 110 -10.85 9.71 -4.06
CA ASP A 110 -11.04 8.67 -5.07
C ASP A 110 -10.98 7.29 -4.41
N LYS A 111 -12.04 6.50 -4.58
CA LYS A 111 -12.18 5.21 -3.92
C LYS A 111 -11.13 4.20 -4.41
N GLU A 112 -10.89 4.12 -5.72
CA GLU A 112 -9.93 3.18 -6.28
C GLU A 112 -8.50 3.52 -5.84
N ARG A 113 -8.18 4.81 -5.80
CA ARG A 113 -6.89 5.33 -5.32
C ARG A 113 -6.67 5.05 -3.85
N SER A 114 -7.67 5.29 -3.01
CA SER A 114 -7.56 5.03 -1.57
C SER A 114 -7.46 3.53 -1.26
N GLU A 115 -8.25 2.68 -1.91
CA GLU A 115 -8.14 1.22 -1.78
C GLU A 115 -6.74 0.73 -2.19
N LEU A 116 -6.20 1.21 -3.31
CA LEU A 116 -4.85 0.86 -3.75
C LEU A 116 -3.79 1.34 -2.76
N PHE A 117 -3.92 2.56 -2.25
CA PHE A 117 -3.00 3.11 -1.26
C PHE A 117 -3.02 2.30 0.05
N TYR A 118 -4.20 1.96 0.58
CA TYR A 118 -4.32 1.15 1.80
C TYR A 118 -3.78 -0.26 1.62
N ALA A 119 -4.03 -0.88 0.47
CA ALA A 119 -3.47 -2.19 0.13
C ALA A 119 -1.92 -2.16 0.06
N ALA A 120 -1.35 -1.10 -0.52
CA ALA A 120 0.10 -0.90 -0.57
C ALA A 120 0.70 -0.71 0.84
N MET A 121 0.10 0.14 1.69
CA MET A 121 0.57 0.34 3.07
C MET A 121 0.47 -0.94 3.90
N SER A 122 -0.60 -1.71 3.74
CA SER A 122 -0.75 -3.02 4.39
C SER A 122 0.30 -4.03 3.90
N SER A 123 0.69 -3.97 2.63
CA SER A 123 1.74 -4.82 2.06
C SER A 123 3.11 -4.49 2.67
N TYR A 124 3.47 -3.21 2.77
CA TYR A 124 4.68 -2.77 3.48
C TYR A 124 4.67 -3.26 4.94
N THR A 125 3.55 -3.05 5.64
CA THR A 125 3.41 -3.48 7.04
C THR A 125 3.60 -4.99 7.19
N THR A 126 3.08 -5.79 6.26
CA THR A 126 3.25 -7.25 6.26
C THR A 126 4.72 -7.67 6.17
N MET A 127 5.53 -6.94 5.41
CA MET A 127 6.96 -7.23 5.27
C MET A 127 7.79 -6.86 6.51
N GLU A 128 7.33 -5.87 7.28
CA GLU A 128 8.09 -5.31 8.40
C GLU A 128 7.63 -5.84 9.76
N ALA A 129 6.36 -6.24 9.89
CA ALA A 129 5.75 -6.59 11.17
C ALA A 129 6.49 -7.72 11.91
N GLU A 130 6.93 -8.77 11.21
CA GLU A 130 7.69 -9.86 11.85
C GLU A 130 8.98 -9.36 12.50
N ARG A 131 9.69 -8.42 11.86
CA ARG A 131 10.92 -7.84 12.43
C ARG A 131 10.62 -6.98 13.65
N VAL A 132 9.53 -6.23 13.62
CA VAL A 132 9.08 -5.45 14.79
C VAL A 132 8.78 -6.37 15.97
N LEU A 133 8.05 -7.46 15.73
CA LEU A 133 7.71 -8.45 16.77
C LEU A 133 8.91 -9.20 17.34
N GLN A 134 10.00 -9.33 16.57
CA GLN A 134 11.23 -9.95 17.04
C GLN A 134 12.06 -9.05 17.96
N VAL A 135 11.94 -7.72 17.80
CA VAL A 135 12.77 -6.75 18.53
C VAL A 135 12.04 -6.15 19.71
N VAL A 136 10.71 -6.00 19.62
CA VAL A 136 9.89 -5.34 20.64
C VAL A 136 9.13 -6.37 21.45
N ASN A 137 9.37 -6.39 22.77
CA ASN A 137 8.57 -7.20 23.68
C ASN A 137 7.25 -6.49 24.05
N PHE A 138 6.16 -6.86 23.36
CA PHE A 138 4.83 -6.32 23.62
C PHE A 138 4.17 -6.83 24.91
N SER A 139 4.72 -7.87 25.57
CA SER A 139 4.13 -8.44 26.80
C SER A 139 4.19 -7.49 28.01
N ALA A 140 5.07 -6.48 27.97
CA ALA A 140 5.21 -5.49 29.02
C ALA A 140 4.09 -4.44 29.01
N TYR A 141 3.34 -4.34 27.91
CA TYR A 141 2.31 -3.32 27.71
C TYR A 141 0.92 -3.93 27.85
N LYS A 142 0.08 -3.30 28.66
CA LYS A 142 -1.35 -3.68 28.80
C LYS A 142 -2.19 -3.19 27.63
N THR A 143 -1.73 -2.14 26.97
CA THR A 143 -2.41 -1.44 25.90
C THR A 143 -1.35 -0.95 24.91
N VAL A 144 -1.60 -1.19 23.63
CA VAL A 144 -0.84 -0.64 22.51
C VAL A 144 -1.84 0.05 21.59
N ALA A 145 -1.45 1.22 21.10
CA ALA A 145 -2.19 1.98 20.10
C ALA A 145 -1.32 2.10 18.84
N ASP A 146 -1.84 1.60 17.72
CA ASP A 146 -1.21 1.71 16.40
C ASP A 146 -1.74 2.97 15.69
N ILE A 147 -0.97 4.07 15.75
CA ILE A 147 -1.35 5.39 15.21
C ILE A 147 -0.91 5.47 13.75
N GLY A 148 -1.86 5.64 12.83
CA GLY A 148 -1.61 5.46 11.40
C GLY A 148 -1.49 3.99 11.00
N GLY A 149 -2.12 3.09 11.77
CA GLY A 149 -2.01 1.63 11.59
C GLY A 149 -2.71 1.08 10.34
N CYS A 150 -3.31 1.94 9.53
CA CYS A 150 -3.97 1.61 8.28
C CYS A 150 -4.99 0.47 8.43
N LEU A 151 -4.86 -0.60 7.65
CA LEU A 151 -5.72 -1.78 7.72
C LEU A 151 -5.52 -2.63 8.99
N SER A 152 -4.77 -2.17 9.99
CA SER A 152 -4.66 -2.78 11.33
C SER A 152 -3.83 -4.07 11.38
N TYR A 153 -2.97 -4.33 10.38
CA TYR A 153 -2.21 -5.59 10.28
C TYR A 153 -1.30 -5.82 11.48
N LEU A 154 -0.48 -4.83 11.86
CA LEU A 154 0.47 -4.94 12.96
C LEU A 154 -0.24 -5.16 14.30
N VAL A 155 -1.27 -4.36 14.60
CA VAL A 155 -2.03 -4.53 15.85
C VAL A 155 -2.75 -5.89 15.92
N CYS A 156 -3.19 -6.44 14.78
CA CYS A 156 -3.81 -7.76 14.73
C CYS A 156 -2.81 -8.88 15.08
N LEU A 157 -1.54 -8.75 14.66
CA LEU A 157 -0.49 -9.70 15.02
C LEU A 157 -0.09 -9.62 16.49
N ILE A 158 -0.01 -8.41 17.04
CA ILE A 158 0.23 -8.20 18.48
C ILE A 158 -1.00 -8.65 19.30
N ALA A 159 -2.18 -8.59 18.69
CA ALA A 159 -3.48 -8.88 19.26
C ALA A 159 -3.78 -8.04 20.52
N GLN A 160 -3.48 -6.74 20.42
CA GLN A 160 -3.67 -5.74 21.47
C GLN A 160 -4.58 -4.59 21.02
N ARG A 161 -4.92 -3.70 21.96
CA ARG A 161 -6.25 -3.08 22.05
C ARG A 161 -6.69 -2.08 20.99
N TYR A 162 -5.84 -1.26 20.39
CA TYR A 162 -6.34 -0.13 19.57
C TYR A 162 -5.59 0.08 18.27
N VAL A 163 -6.34 0.39 17.21
CA VAL A 163 -5.83 0.99 15.97
C VAL A 163 -6.49 2.36 15.77
N MET A 164 -5.69 3.38 15.48
CA MET A 164 -6.18 4.72 15.21
C MET A 164 -5.71 5.17 13.82
N ASP A 165 -6.66 5.56 12.98
CA ASP A 165 -6.41 6.10 11.64
C ASP A 165 -7.59 6.98 11.20
N LEU A 166 -7.52 7.55 9.98
CA LEU A 166 -8.64 8.26 9.37
C LEU A 166 -9.88 7.35 9.34
N LYS A 167 -11.06 7.97 9.46
CA LYS A 167 -12.33 7.25 9.61
C LYS A 167 -12.54 6.24 8.49
N GLU A 168 -12.33 6.66 7.26
CA GLU A 168 -12.50 5.84 6.06
C GLU A 168 -11.53 4.65 6.03
N VAL A 169 -10.35 4.80 6.65
CA VAL A 169 -9.32 3.76 6.72
C VAL A 169 -9.72 2.70 7.74
N VAL A 170 -9.99 3.10 8.99
CA VAL A 170 -10.32 2.15 10.06
C VAL A 170 -11.63 1.41 9.79
N GLU A 171 -12.62 2.07 9.20
CA GLU A 171 -13.90 1.45 8.80
C GLU A 171 -13.72 0.45 7.66
N SER A 172 -12.72 0.65 6.78
CA SER A 172 -12.46 -0.26 5.65
C SER A 172 -11.73 -1.54 6.03
N SER A 173 -11.12 -1.64 7.22
CA SER A 173 -10.30 -2.78 7.59
C SER A 173 -11.13 -4.03 7.90
N PRO A 174 -10.93 -5.15 7.19
CA PRO A 174 -11.51 -6.44 7.54
C PRO A 174 -10.56 -7.33 8.36
N LEU A 175 -9.39 -6.81 8.76
CA LEU A 175 -8.32 -7.65 9.31
C LEU A 175 -8.61 -8.15 10.73
N PRO A 176 -9.14 -7.35 11.67
CA PRO A 176 -9.46 -7.86 13.00
C PRO A 176 -10.39 -9.07 12.99
N GLU A 177 -11.37 -9.08 12.08
CA GLU A 177 -12.29 -10.18 11.87
C GLU A 177 -11.59 -11.40 11.27
N LYS A 178 -10.76 -11.21 10.23
CA LYS A 178 -9.98 -12.29 9.59
C LYS A 178 -8.96 -12.94 10.52
N PHE A 179 -8.39 -12.17 11.44
CA PHE A 179 -7.43 -12.67 12.44
C PHE A 179 -8.13 -13.24 13.68
N GLY A 180 -9.45 -13.12 13.81
CA GLY A 180 -10.19 -13.59 14.98
C GLY A 180 -9.88 -12.81 16.26
N VAL A 181 -9.59 -11.51 16.12
CA VAL A 181 -9.19 -10.62 17.22
C VAL A 181 -10.07 -9.37 17.30
N ALA A 182 -11.21 -9.35 16.62
CA ALA A 182 -12.14 -8.21 16.59
C ALA A 182 -12.67 -7.84 17.99
N ASP A 183 -12.72 -8.79 18.93
CA ASP A 183 -13.07 -8.56 20.33
C ASP A 183 -11.95 -7.89 21.15
N ARG A 184 -10.74 -7.88 20.60
CA ARG A 184 -9.52 -7.36 21.24
C ARG A 184 -8.92 -6.15 20.53
N VAL A 185 -9.44 -5.75 19.38
CA VAL A 185 -8.96 -4.60 18.61
C VAL A 185 -10.10 -3.61 18.40
N GLU A 186 -10.00 -2.45 19.02
CA GLU A 186 -10.91 -1.34 18.84
C GLU A 186 -10.36 -0.38 17.78
N LYS A 187 -11.25 -0.03 16.84
CA LYS A 187 -11.00 0.89 15.72
C LYS A 187 -11.39 2.31 16.14
N VAL A 188 -10.42 3.21 16.28
CA VAL A 188 -10.64 4.59 16.72
C VAL A 188 -10.44 5.55 15.53
N PRO A 189 -11.51 6.15 14.98
CA PRO A 189 -11.36 7.12 13.89
C PRO A 189 -10.80 8.45 14.39
N GLY A 190 -9.78 9.00 13.73
CA GLY A 190 -9.26 10.33 14.07
C GLY A 190 -7.99 10.73 13.30
N ASP A 191 -7.54 11.97 13.50
CA ASP A 191 -6.25 12.44 13.02
C ASP A 191 -5.13 12.19 14.04
N SER A 192 -3.89 12.12 13.58
CA SER A 192 -2.71 11.89 14.41
C SER A 192 -2.16 13.18 15.05
N SER A 193 -2.97 14.24 15.20
CA SER A 193 -2.49 15.46 15.86
C SER A 193 -2.11 15.17 17.32
N PRO A 194 -1.05 15.80 17.85
CA PRO A 194 -0.59 15.53 19.21
C PRO A 194 -1.68 15.69 20.28
N GLU A 195 -2.59 16.64 20.09
CA GLU A 195 -3.72 16.91 20.99
C GLU A 195 -4.69 15.71 21.06
N ARG A 196 -4.99 15.08 19.92
CA ARG A 196 -5.89 13.92 19.87
C ARG A 196 -5.22 12.64 20.33
N VAL A 197 -3.95 12.44 19.99
CA VAL A 197 -3.16 11.29 20.46
C VAL A 197 -3.06 11.30 21.99
N CYS A 198 -2.80 12.46 22.60
CA CYS A 198 -2.75 12.60 24.06
C CYS A 198 -4.11 12.38 24.75
N ALA A 199 -5.22 12.51 24.02
CA ALA A 199 -6.56 12.33 24.55
C ALA A 199 -7.11 10.90 24.41
N LEU A 200 -6.44 10.01 23.66
CA LEU A 200 -6.80 8.59 23.55
C LEU A 200 -7.08 7.92 24.91
N PRO A 201 -6.26 8.10 25.97
CA PRO A 201 -6.55 7.51 27.27
C PRO A 201 -7.80 8.05 27.97
N MET A 202 -8.25 9.26 27.61
CA MET A 202 -9.44 9.92 28.19
C MET A 202 -10.75 9.55 27.48
N PHE A 203 -10.68 9.10 26.22
CA PHE A 203 -11.86 8.69 25.45
C PHE A 203 -12.17 7.19 25.56
N LEU A 204 -11.25 6.41 26.10
CA LEU A 204 -11.28 4.94 26.12
C LEU A 204 -11.43 4.35 27.54
N SER A 205 -11.90 5.16 28.51
CA SER A 205 -12.15 4.80 29.90
C SER A 205 -13.55 4.25 30.14
#